data_AF-A0A9E0UVN9-F1
#
_entry.id   AF-A0A9E0UVN9-F1
#
_cell.length_a   1.000
_cell.length_b   1.000
_cell.length_c   1.000
_cell.angle_alpha   90.00
_cell.angle_beta   90.00
_cell.angle_gamma   90.00
#
_symmetry.space_group_name_H-M   'P 1'
#
loop_
_entity.id
_entity.type
_entity.pdbx_description
1 polymer ?
#
loop_
_entity_poly.entity_id
_entity_poly.type
_entity_poly.pdbx_seq_one_letter_code
_entity_poly.pdbx_strand_id
1 'polypeptide(L)'
;MLSYGFFDSIFFIPVYVILLIFCAFFGNRLSKREKRIYGTERNYESQGLLQAFVIFLSLLYTFTLTGAANHFRDAKTLVAQEADAISEVYRWGKQLDKEDSRKFVEMLLEYSEFRSDHTLSSNKDKAMVLQGKMWDFIVLKEKEEKYSYYSHKILEALNVTTHLYWDKYYSDKDRIPMPVILLIFLFSMVVTYFLGYTNENRKSHFVMNVFTFVALNLLMMFTLRELDLLYHGLIAVNPENIKDLVGFFKGVLENLK
;
A
#
# COMPACT_ATOMS: atom_id res chain seq x y z
N MET A 1 1.32 16.11 -7.89
CA MET A 1 2.15 15.01 -8.45
C MET A 1 3.62 15.07 -8.03
N LEU A 2 4.28 16.25 -7.95
CA LEU A 2 5.71 16.35 -7.56
C LEU A 2 6.06 16.00 -6.10
N SER A 3 5.09 15.92 -5.17
CA SER A 3 5.37 15.76 -3.73
C SER A 3 5.63 14.32 -3.27
N TYR A 4 4.98 13.31 -3.88
CA TYR A 4 5.17 11.90 -3.47
C TYR A 4 6.45 11.29 -4.04
N GLY A 5 6.94 11.78 -5.19
CA GLY A 5 8.13 11.23 -5.84
C GLY A 5 9.40 11.30 -4.99
N PHE A 6 9.50 12.31 -4.10
CA PHE A 6 10.60 12.36 -3.14
C PHE A 6 10.42 11.35 -2.00
N PHE A 7 9.22 11.20 -1.44
CA PHE A 7 8.93 10.24 -0.37
C PHE A 7 9.10 8.78 -0.82
N ASP A 8 8.72 8.49 -2.06
CA ASP A 8 8.89 7.16 -2.66
C ASP A 8 10.34 6.84 -3.00
N SER A 9 11.18 7.87 -3.14
CA SER A 9 12.58 7.74 -3.54
C SER A 9 13.39 6.97 -2.50
N ILE A 10 14.28 6.11 -2.98
CA ILE A 10 15.25 5.41 -2.14
C ILE A 10 16.15 6.38 -1.35
N PHE A 11 16.28 7.63 -1.80
CA PHE A 11 17.05 8.68 -1.14
C PHE A 11 16.33 9.33 0.04
N PHE A 12 15.01 9.14 0.20
CA PHE A 12 14.24 9.76 1.29
C PHE A 12 14.76 9.32 2.66
N ILE A 13 14.87 8.01 2.87
CA ILE A 13 15.29 7.41 4.14
C ILE A 13 16.67 7.91 4.60
N PRO A 14 17.75 7.83 3.79
CA PRO A 14 19.05 8.31 4.22
C PRO A 14 19.06 9.82 4.48
N VAL A 15 18.38 10.62 3.65
CA VAL A 15 18.26 12.07 3.87
C VAL A 15 17.54 12.37 5.19
N TYR A 16 16.44 11.66 5.46
CA TYR A 16 15.68 11.81 6.69
C TYR A 16 16.52 11.49 7.94
N VAL A 17 17.26 10.38 7.93
CA VAL A 17 18.16 10.00 9.04
C VAL A 17 19.24 11.05 9.26
N ILE A 18 19.90 11.52 8.19
CA ILE A 18 20.92 12.57 8.29
C ILE A 18 20.34 13.82 8.92
N LEU A 19 19.12 14.20 8.56
CA LEU A 19 18.44 15.38 9.09
C LEU A 19 18.09 15.21 10.58
N LEU A 20 17.58 14.07 11.00
CA LEU A 20 17.33 13.79 12.42
C LEU A 20 18.62 13.87 13.24
N ILE A 21 19.70 13.24 12.75
CA ILE A 21 21.01 13.31 13.39
C ILE A 21 21.46 14.77 13.48
N PHE A 22 21.35 15.54 12.41
CA PHE A 22 21.68 16.96 12.39
C PHE A 22 20.89 17.75 13.45
N CYS A 23 19.57 17.55 13.56
CA CYS A 23 18.73 18.18 14.58
C CYS A 23 19.19 17.84 16.01
N ALA A 24 19.53 16.58 16.30
CA ALA A 24 20.05 16.18 17.60
C ALA A 24 21.38 16.88 17.93
N PHE A 25 22.31 16.93 16.98
CA PHE A 25 23.59 17.60 17.16
C PHE A 25 23.42 19.11 17.32
N PHE A 26 22.50 19.72 16.57
CA PHE A 26 22.17 21.13 16.66
C PHE A 26 21.60 21.48 18.05
N GLY A 27 20.63 20.70 18.55
CA GLY A 27 20.08 20.85 19.90
C GLY A 27 21.16 20.72 20.98
N ASN A 28 22.05 19.73 20.86
CA ASN A 28 23.17 19.53 21.80
C ASN A 28 24.18 20.70 21.75
N ARG A 29 24.44 21.26 20.57
CA ARG A 29 25.35 22.42 20.40
C ARG A 29 24.77 23.67 21.06
N LEU A 30 23.48 23.94 20.88
CA LEU A 30 22.79 25.05 21.54
C LEU A 30 22.79 24.89 23.07
N SER A 31 22.51 23.68 23.55
CA SER A 31 22.55 23.35 24.98
C SER A 31 23.92 23.65 25.62
N LYS A 32 25.02 23.28 24.95
CA LYS A 32 26.38 23.58 25.42
C LYS A 32 26.71 25.07 25.37
N ARG A 33 26.26 25.78 24.32
CA ARG A 33 26.50 27.23 24.17
C ARG A 33 25.81 28.01 25.28
N GLU A 34 24.56 27.67 25.58
CA GLU A 34 23.77 28.32 26.62
C GLU A 34 24.33 28.04 28.02
N LYS A 35 24.70 26.79 28.34
CA LYS A 35 25.38 26.43 29.61
C LYS A 35 26.66 27.24 29.83
N ARG A 36 27.43 27.52 28.77
CA ARG A 36 28.64 28.34 28.84
C ARG A 36 28.34 29.82 29.14
N ILE A 37 27.17 30.32 28.73
CA ILE A 37 26.80 31.74 28.85
C ILE A 37 26.08 32.03 30.18
N TYR A 38 25.19 31.15 30.63
CA TYR A 38 24.27 31.45 31.75
C TYR A 38 24.57 30.74 33.08
N GLY A 39 25.52 29.78 33.13
CA GLY A 39 25.81 29.05 34.37
C GLY A 39 24.76 27.98 34.72
N THR A 40 25.13 27.05 35.60
CA THR A 40 24.70 25.64 35.62
C THR A 40 23.31 25.30 36.21
N GLU A 41 22.37 26.23 36.35
CA GLU A 41 21.04 25.90 36.89
C GLU A 41 19.97 25.93 35.80
N ARG A 42 19.78 24.78 35.13
CA ARG A 42 18.59 24.56 34.30
C ARG A 42 17.49 23.96 35.16
N ASN A 43 16.39 24.68 35.33
CA ASN A 43 15.15 24.11 35.83
C ASN A 43 14.55 23.17 34.78
N TYR A 44 14.05 22.02 35.26
CA TYR A 44 13.63 20.82 34.54
C TYR A 44 12.43 20.97 33.58
N GLU A 45 11.97 22.18 33.26
CA GLU A 45 10.74 22.43 32.49
C GLU A 45 10.77 21.85 31.06
N SER A 46 11.96 21.73 30.47
CA SER A 46 12.13 21.21 29.10
C SER A 46 11.88 19.70 28.95
N GLN A 47 11.91 18.92 30.04
CA GLN A 47 11.63 17.48 29.98
C GLN A 47 10.14 17.17 29.77
N GLY A 48 9.24 17.93 30.41
CA GLY A 48 7.79 17.75 30.24
C GLY A 48 7.35 18.02 28.80
N LEU A 49 7.97 19.02 28.16
CA LEU A 49 7.68 19.40 26.78
C LEU A 49 8.18 18.35 25.77
N LEU A 50 9.35 17.75 26.02
CA LEU A 50 9.84 16.60 25.24
C LEU A 50 8.87 15.41 25.34
N GLN A 51 8.40 15.07 26.55
CA GLN A 51 7.43 13.99 26.75
C GLN A 51 6.12 14.26 26.00
N ALA A 52 5.60 15.48 26.06
CA ALA A 52 4.40 15.87 25.32
C ALA A 52 4.58 15.66 23.81
N PHE A 53 5.69 16.11 23.22
CA PHE A 53 5.95 15.90 21.80
C PHE A 53 6.13 14.43 21.41
N VAL A 54 6.76 13.62 22.26
CA VAL A 54 6.85 12.16 22.04
C VAL A 54 5.47 11.52 22.06
N ILE A 55 4.59 11.94 22.97
CA ILE A 55 3.20 11.45 23.05
C ILE A 55 2.43 11.85 21.78
N PHE A 56 2.53 13.11 21.34
CA PHE A 56 1.90 13.55 20.10
C PHE A 56 2.43 12.79 18.88
N LEU A 57 3.75 12.60 18.78
CA LEU A 57 4.35 11.83 17.70
C LEU A 57 3.87 10.38 17.69
N SER A 58 3.79 9.75 18.88
CA SER A 58 3.27 8.40 19.04
C SER A 58 1.80 8.31 18.58
N LEU A 59 0.98 9.28 18.97
CA LEU A 59 -0.43 9.35 18.59
C LEU A 59 -0.60 9.49 17.07
N LEU A 60 0.21 10.32 16.42
CA LEU A 60 0.21 10.49 14.97
C LEU A 60 0.60 9.20 14.26
N TYR A 61 1.63 8.50 14.75
CA TYR A 61 1.99 7.19 14.23
C TYR A 61 0.84 6.20 14.38
N THR A 62 0.20 6.13 15.55
CA THR A 62 -0.93 5.21 15.78
C THR A 62 -2.05 5.47 14.79
N PHE A 63 -2.53 6.71 14.65
CA PHE A 63 -3.62 7.01 13.72
C PHE A 63 -3.24 6.74 12.26
N THR A 64 -2.02 7.07 11.87
CA THR A 64 -1.55 6.86 10.49
C THR A 64 -1.40 5.37 10.19
N LEU A 65 -0.83 4.58 11.12
CA LEU A 65 -0.70 3.13 10.99
C LEU A 65 -2.07 2.45 10.95
N THR A 66 -3.01 2.87 11.78
CA THR A 66 -4.38 2.34 11.74
C THR A 66 -5.06 2.65 10.41
N GLY A 67 -4.91 3.87 9.90
CA GLY A 67 -5.39 4.24 8.56
C GLY A 67 -4.80 3.33 7.48
N ALA A 68 -3.47 3.26 7.41
CA ALA A 68 -2.76 2.46 6.42
C ALA A 68 -3.12 0.96 6.51
N ALA A 69 -3.27 0.41 7.72
CA ALA A 69 -3.71 -0.97 7.93
C ALA A 69 -5.14 -1.23 7.44
N ASN A 70 -6.06 -0.28 7.60
CA ASN A 70 -7.41 -0.37 7.05
C ASN A 70 -7.39 -0.36 5.52
N HIS A 71 -6.65 0.57 4.91
CA HIS A 71 -6.47 0.60 3.45
C HIS A 71 -5.89 -0.72 2.91
N PHE A 72 -4.88 -1.29 3.59
CA PHE A 72 -4.32 -2.59 3.25
C PHE A 72 -5.36 -3.73 3.31
N ARG A 73 -6.18 -3.75 4.37
CA ARG A 73 -7.26 -4.74 4.50
C ARG A 73 -8.30 -4.59 3.40
N ASP A 74 -8.69 -3.36 3.07
CA ASP A 74 -9.68 -3.08 2.02
C ASP A 74 -9.15 -3.51 0.65
N ALA A 75 -7.88 -3.23 0.35
CA ALA A 75 -7.20 -3.70 -0.85
C ALA A 75 -7.18 -5.24 -0.95
N LYS A 76 -6.97 -5.94 0.17
CA LYS A 76 -7.06 -7.42 0.23
C LYS A 76 -8.49 -7.91 -0.04
N THR A 77 -9.49 -7.24 0.52
CA THR A 77 -10.90 -7.55 0.28
C THR A 77 -11.26 -7.39 -1.21
N LEU A 78 -10.80 -6.31 -1.85
CA LEU A 78 -11.03 -6.08 -3.28
C LEU A 78 -10.43 -7.20 -4.15
N VAL A 79 -9.26 -7.73 -3.80
CA VAL A 79 -8.64 -8.87 -4.52
C VAL A 79 -9.47 -10.14 -4.36
N ALA A 80 -10.01 -10.39 -3.16
CA ALA A 80 -10.89 -11.54 -2.94
C ALA A 80 -12.21 -11.41 -3.72
N GLN A 81 -12.84 -10.24 -3.68
CA GLN A 81 -14.05 -9.94 -4.45
C GLN A 81 -13.83 -10.09 -5.95
N GLU A 82 -12.65 -9.68 -6.46
CA GLU A 82 -12.30 -9.87 -7.87
C GLU A 82 -12.22 -11.36 -8.24
N ALA A 83 -11.60 -12.18 -7.41
CA ALA A 83 -11.56 -13.63 -7.62
C ALA A 83 -12.97 -14.25 -7.61
N ASP A 84 -13.84 -13.82 -6.69
CA ASP A 84 -15.22 -14.28 -6.62
C ASP A 84 -16.02 -13.89 -7.88
N ALA A 85 -15.85 -12.66 -8.37
CA ALA A 85 -16.49 -12.19 -9.59
C ALA A 85 -15.98 -12.93 -10.84
N ILE A 86 -14.67 -13.19 -10.94
CA ILE A 86 -14.11 -14.04 -12.01
C ILE A 86 -14.71 -15.46 -11.96
N SER A 87 -14.85 -16.02 -10.76
CA SER A 87 -15.49 -17.32 -10.56
C SER A 87 -16.95 -17.32 -10.99
N GLU A 88 -17.65 -16.20 -10.78
CA GLU A 88 -19.02 -16.02 -11.24
C GLU A 88 -19.13 -15.98 -12.77
N VAL A 89 -18.24 -15.22 -13.42
CA VAL A 89 -18.11 -15.19 -14.88
C VAL A 89 -17.93 -16.61 -15.44
N TYR A 90 -17.07 -17.42 -14.80
CA TYR A 90 -16.91 -18.84 -15.15
C TYR A 90 -18.19 -19.67 -14.98
N ARG A 91 -18.89 -19.52 -13.84
CA ARG A 91 -20.11 -20.31 -13.52
C ARG A 91 -21.22 -20.10 -14.56
N TRP A 92 -21.32 -18.91 -15.12
CA TRP A 92 -22.25 -18.61 -16.20
C TRP A 92 -21.68 -18.98 -17.57
N GLY A 93 -20.40 -18.72 -17.82
CA GLY A 93 -19.70 -19.07 -19.07
C GLY A 93 -19.75 -20.57 -19.39
N LYS A 94 -19.72 -21.45 -18.37
CA LYS A 94 -19.83 -22.90 -18.59
C LYS A 94 -21.20 -23.38 -19.10
N GLN A 95 -22.23 -22.52 -19.08
CA GLN A 95 -23.58 -22.83 -19.58
C GLN A 95 -23.69 -22.67 -21.10
N LEU A 96 -22.67 -22.09 -21.74
CA LEU A 96 -22.55 -22.05 -23.19
C LEU A 96 -22.33 -23.47 -23.75
N ASP A 97 -22.55 -23.64 -25.06
CA ASP A 97 -22.21 -24.92 -25.70
C ASP A 97 -20.72 -25.24 -25.57
N LYS A 98 -20.38 -26.52 -25.62
CA LYS A 98 -19.05 -27.04 -25.26
C LYS A 98 -17.88 -26.28 -25.91
N GLU A 99 -17.99 -25.93 -27.19
CA GLU A 99 -16.95 -25.20 -27.93
C GLU A 99 -16.82 -23.75 -27.46
N ASP A 100 -17.94 -23.03 -27.33
CA ASP A 100 -17.98 -21.64 -26.88
C ASP A 100 -17.54 -21.51 -25.41
N SER A 101 -18.01 -22.42 -24.56
CA SER A 101 -17.61 -22.53 -23.15
C SER A 101 -16.10 -22.73 -23.03
N ARG A 102 -15.52 -23.66 -23.79
CA ARG A 102 -14.07 -23.89 -23.79
C ARG A 102 -13.31 -22.63 -24.20
N LYS A 103 -13.68 -22.01 -25.32
CA LYS A 103 -13.04 -20.78 -25.81
C LYS A 103 -13.15 -19.65 -24.80
N PHE A 104 -14.29 -19.52 -24.14
CA PHE A 104 -14.50 -18.52 -23.10
C PHE A 104 -13.63 -18.78 -21.85
N VAL A 105 -13.51 -20.03 -21.41
CA VAL A 105 -12.63 -20.41 -20.31
C VAL A 105 -11.15 -20.17 -20.65
N GLU A 106 -10.73 -20.39 -21.90
CA GLU A 106 -9.38 -20.06 -22.36
C GLU A 106 -9.10 -18.54 -22.24
N MET A 107 -10.04 -17.68 -22.65
CA MET A 107 -9.92 -16.22 -22.45
C MET A 107 -9.93 -15.84 -20.97
N LEU A 108 -10.75 -16.49 -20.15
CA LEU A 108 -10.83 -16.20 -18.72
C LEU A 108 -9.55 -16.62 -17.97
N LEU A 109 -8.92 -17.73 -18.40
CA LEU A 109 -7.63 -18.18 -17.89
C LEU A 109 -6.54 -17.15 -18.20
N GLU A 110 -6.40 -16.75 -19.46
CA GLU A 110 -5.39 -15.76 -19.87
C GLU A 110 -5.63 -14.41 -19.16
N TYR A 111 -6.89 -14.01 -18.97
CA TYR A 111 -7.24 -12.82 -18.18
C TYR A 111 -6.76 -12.98 -16.73
N SER A 112 -7.08 -14.10 -16.09
CA SER A 112 -6.71 -14.37 -14.70
C SER A 112 -5.19 -14.45 -14.51
N GLU A 113 -4.44 -14.96 -15.49
CA GLU A 113 -2.98 -14.97 -15.46
C GLU A 113 -2.42 -13.54 -15.44
N PHE A 114 -2.89 -12.66 -16.33
CA PHE A 114 -2.48 -11.25 -16.31
C PHE A 114 -2.90 -10.53 -15.02
N ARG A 115 -4.04 -10.88 -14.43
CA ARG A 115 -4.50 -10.30 -13.17
C ARG A 115 -3.73 -10.82 -11.96
N SER A 116 -3.22 -12.05 -12.00
CA SER A 116 -2.46 -12.68 -10.92
C SER A 116 -1.03 -12.14 -10.76
N ASP A 117 -0.53 -11.42 -11.77
CA ASP A 117 0.79 -10.79 -11.77
C ASP A 117 0.68 -9.26 -11.73
N HIS A 118 0.84 -8.70 -10.54
CA HIS A 118 0.78 -7.26 -10.29
C HIS A 118 2.08 -6.51 -10.64
N THR A 119 3.16 -7.21 -11.01
CA THR A 119 4.49 -6.61 -11.14
C THR A 119 4.72 -5.88 -12.46
N LEU A 120 4.01 -6.25 -13.53
CA LEU A 120 4.12 -5.61 -14.84
C LEU A 120 2.89 -4.75 -15.15
N SER A 121 3.10 -3.45 -15.35
CA SER A 121 2.07 -2.52 -15.84
C SER A 121 1.45 -2.98 -17.17
N SER A 122 2.24 -3.60 -18.06
CA SER A 122 1.76 -4.15 -19.32
C SER A 122 0.69 -5.23 -19.17
N ASN A 123 0.67 -5.95 -18.04
CA ASN A 123 -0.35 -6.97 -17.79
C ASN A 123 -1.72 -6.33 -17.51
N LYS A 124 -1.76 -5.12 -16.93
CA LYS A 124 -3.01 -4.38 -16.70
C LYS A 124 -3.68 -4.04 -18.04
N ASP A 125 -2.90 -3.57 -19.02
CA ASP A 125 -3.41 -3.22 -20.34
C ASP A 125 -3.88 -4.46 -21.11
N LYS A 126 -3.12 -5.56 -21.07
CA LYS A 126 -3.50 -6.83 -21.68
C LYS A 126 -4.77 -7.41 -21.08
N ALA A 127 -4.91 -7.37 -19.75
CA ALA A 127 -6.13 -7.82 -19.07
C ALA A 127 -7.36 -7.01 -19.52
N MET A 128 -7.24 -5.68 -19.64
CA MET A 128 -8.33 -4.82 -20.09
C MET A 128 -8.73 -5.11 -21.55
N VAL A 129 -7.75 -5.32 -22.43
CA VAL A 129 -8.01 -5.72 -23.83
C VAL A 129 -8.74 -7.05 -23.89
N LEU A 130 -8.33 -8.02 -23.08
CA LEU A 130 -8.96 -9.34 -23.04
C LEU A 130 -10.37 -9.30 -22.44
N GLN A 131 -10.60 -8.42 -21.47
CA GLN A 131 -11.93 -8.15 -20.94
C GLN A 131 -12.87 -7.59 -22.01
N GLY A 132 -12.39 -6.67 -22.86
CA GLY A 132 -13.15 -6.21 -24.04
C GLY A 132 -13.45 -7.34 -25.02
N LYS A 133 -12.48 -8.22 -25.30
CA LYS A 133 -12.71 -9.39 -26.18
C LYS A 133 -13.75 -10.36 -25.60
N MET A 134 -13.73 -10.61 -24.29
CA MET A 134 -14.73 -11.43 -23.62
C MET A 134 -16.12 -10.80 -23.70
N TRP A 135 -16.21 -9.48 -23.53
CA TRP A 135 -17.46 -8.73 -23.68
C TRP A 135 -18.03 -8.89 -25.10
N ASP A 136 -17.23 -8.59 -26.13
CA ASP A 136 -17.66 -8.68 -27.53
C ASP A 136 -18.07 -10.10 -27.92
N PHE A 137 -17.36 -11.11 -27.41
CA PHE A 137 -17.70 -12.52 -27.61
C PHE A 137 -19.10 -12.86 -27.09
N ILE A 138 -19.45 -12.38 -25.89
CA ILE A 138 -20.74 -12.67 -25.27
C ILE A 138 -21.87 -11.84 -25.89
N VAL A 139 -21.62 -10.59 -26.27
CA VAL A 139 -22.61 -9.76 -27.00
C VAL A 139 -22.99 -10.41 -28.33
N LEU A 140 -22.03 -11.04 -29.02
CA LEU A 140 -22.34 -11.78 -30.24
C LEU A 140 -23.28 -12.97 -29.97
N LYS A 141 -23.08 -13.66 -28.83
CA LYS A 141 -23.87 -14.82 -28.41
C LYS A 141 -25.24 -14.46 -27.84
N GLU A 142 -25.40 -13.27 -27.28
CA GLU A 142 -26.69 -12.76 -26.81
C GLU A 142 -27.75 -12.67 -27.93
N LYS A 143 -27.31 -12.45 -29.18
CA LYS A 143 -28.18 -12.42 -30.37
C LYS A 143 -28.78 -13.78 -30.70
N GLU A 144 -28.22 -14.87 -30.18
CA GLU A 144 -28.78 -16.20 -30.29
C GLU A 144 -29.80 -16.41 -29.16
N GLU A 145 -31.09 -16.55 -29.49
CA GLU A 145 -32.19 -16.61 -28.50
C GLU A 145 -31.98 -17.66 -27.41
N LYS A 146 -31.32 -18.78 -27.75
CA LYS A 146 -30.95 -19.86 -26.82
C LYS A 146 -30.05 -19.39 -25.66
N TYR A 147 -29.22 -18.37 -25.85
CA TYR A 147 -28.25 -17.89 -24.85
C TYR A 147 -28.56 -16.53 -24.27
N SER A 148 -29.67 -15.89 -24.65
CA SER A 148 -29.98 -14.52 -24.20
C SER A 148 -29.89 -14.37 -22.67
N TYR A 149 -30.50 -15.30 -21.91
CA TYR A 149 -30.46 -15.28 -20.45
C TYR A 149 -29.04 -15.44 -19.88
N TYR A 150 -28.28 -16.44 -20.35
CA TYR A 150 -26.93 -16.70 -19.85
C TYR A 150 -25.95 -15.59 -20.26
N SER A 151 -26.07 -15.08 -21.48
CA SER A 151 -25.24 -13.98 -21.98
C SER A 151 -25.45 -12.73 -21.14
N HIS A 152 -26.70 -12.39 -20.81
CA HIS A 152 -26.99 -11.28 -19.90
C HIS A 152 -26.33 -11.45 -18.53
N LYS A 153 -26.41 -12.66 -17.94
CA LYS A 153 -25.75 -12.96 -16.65
C LYS A 153 -24.23 -12.90 -16.72
N ILE A 154 -23.62 -13.33 -17.82
CA ILE A 154 -22.18 -13.22 -18.03
C ILE A 154 -21.78 -11.74 -18.16
N LEU A 155 -22.54 -10.94 -18.91
CA LEU A 155 -22.27 -9.49 -19.06
C LEU A 155 -22.40 -8.75 -17.72
N GLU A 156 -23.40 -9.08 -16.91
CA GLU A 156 -23.56 -8.56 -15.55
C GLU A 156 -22.31 -8.86 -14.69
N ALA A 157 -21.86 -10.12 -14.69
CA ALA A 157 -20.67 -10.53 -13.95
C ALA A 157 -19.37 -9.89 -14.49
N LEU A 158 -19.22 -9.76 -15.81
CA LEU A 158 -18.09 -9.05 -16.44
C LEU A 158 -18.09 -7.54 -16.12
N ASN A 159 -19.26 -6.95 -15.93
CA ASN A 159 -19.35 -5.56 -15.48
C ASN A 159 -18.85 -5.43 -14.04
N VAL A 160 -19.21 -6.36 -13.16
CA VAL A 160 -18.69 -6.40 -11.78
C VAL A 160 -17.17 -6.52 -11.76
N THR A 161 -16.56 -7.39 -12.58
CA THR A 161 -15.10 -7.48 -12.67
C THR A 161 -14.46 -6.17 -13.15
N THR A 162 -15.13 -5.43 -14.04
CA THR A 162 -14.68 -4.09 -14.50
C THR A 162 -14.74 -3.06 -13.37
N HIS A 163 -15.82 -3.05 -12.59
CA HIS A 163 -15.93 -2.14 -11.45
C HIS A 163 -14.82 -2.41 -10.42
N LEU A 164 -14.60 -3.67 -10.06
CA LEU A 164 -13.54 -4.06 -9.13
C LEU A 164 -12.14 -3.72 -9.65
N TYR A 165 -11.92 -3.79 -10.98
CA TYR A 165 -10.67 -3.32 -11.59
C TYR A 165 -10.44 -1.83 -11.29
N TRP A 166 -11.45 -0.98 -11.49
CA TRP A 166 -11.34 0.46 -11.28
C TRP A 166 -11.21 0.80 -9.79
N ASP A 167 -11.96 0.13 -8.92
CA ASP A 167 -11.87 0.34 -7.48
C ASP A 167 -10.44 0.04 -6.97
N LYS A 168 -9.83 -1.06 -7.42
CA LYS A 168 -8.42 -1.36 -7.13
C LYS A 168 -7.48 -0.29 -7.68
N TYR A 169 -7.72 0.19 -8.91
CA TYR A 169 -6.89 1.23 -9.53
C TYR A 169 -6.93 2.57 -8.78
N TYR A 170 -8.11 2.96 -8.29
CA TYR A 170 -8.25 4.18 -7.48
C TYR A 170 -7.72 3.97 -6.07
N SER A 171 -7.93 2.80 -5.47
CA SER A 171 -7.38 2.43 -4.16
C SER A 171 -5.85 2.47 -4.15
N ASP A 172 -5.17 1.98 -5.20
CA ASP A 172 -3.70 2.06 -5.35
C ASP A 172 -3.17 3.51 -5.41
N LYS A 173 -4.02 4.47 -5.79
CA LYS A 173 -3.69 5.90 -5.83
C LYS A 173 -4.07 6.64 -4.56
N ASP A 174 -4.90 6.06 -3.72
CA ASP A 174 -5.38 6.67 -2.47
C ASP A 174 -4.34 6.45 -1.38
N ARG A 175 -3.36 7.36 -1.36
CA ARG A 175 -2.22 7.32 -0.45
C ARG A 175 -2.44 8.17 0.77
N ILE A 176 -1.65 7.91 1.82
CA ILE A 176 -1.61 8.75 3.02
C ILE A 176 -1.41 10.23 2.59
N PRO A 177 -2.30 11.14 3.01
CA PRO A 177 -2.20 12.55 2.63
C PRO A 177 -0.86 13.14 3.04
N MET A 178 -0.18 13.79 2.09
CA MET A 178 1.12 14.44 2.31
C MET A 178 1.19 15.32 3.57
N PRO A 179 0.15 16.10 3.94
CA PRO A 179 0.18 16.88 5.18
C PRO A 179 0.45 16.06 6.44
N VAL A 180 -0.06 14.83 6.52
CA VAL A 180 0.15 13.93 7.67
C VAL A 180 1.60 13.49 7.75
N ILE A 181 2.19 13.11 6.61
CA ILE A 181 3.61 12.72 6.51
C ILE A 181 4.52 13.88 6.93
N LEU A 182 4.24 15.09 6.44
CA LEU A 182 4.96 16.30 6.83
C LEU A 182 4.87 16.57 8.33
N LEU A 183 3.71 16.33 8.94
CA LEU A 183 3.49 16.54 10.35
C LEU A 183 4.31 15.55 11.19
N ILE A 184 4.33 14.25 10.84
CA ILE A 184 5.20 13.26 11.49
C ILE A 184 6.67 13.64 11.35
N PHE A 185 7.09 14.08 10.16
CA PHE A 185 8.46 14.52 9.86
C PHE A 185 8.88 15.75 10.66
N LEU A 186 7.99 16.75 10.80
CA LEU A 186 8.27 17.94 11.62
C LEU A 186 8.34 17.59 13.11
N PHE A 187 7.39 16.79 13.61
CA PHE A 187 7.38 16.38 15.02
C PHE A 187 8.60 15.51 15.37
N SER A 188 9.03 14.62 14.48
CA SER A 188 10.25 13.83 14.71
C SER A 188 11.51 14.70 14.80
N MET A 189 11.62 15.76 13.98
CA MET A 189 12.70 16.74 14.10
C MET A 189 12.65 17.49 15.42
N VAL A 190 11.46 17.97 15.83
CA VAL A 190 11.28 18.68 17.10
C VAL A 190 11.69 17.78 18.26
N VAL A 191 11.18 16.54 18.31
CA VAL A 191 11.55 15.57 19.36
C VAL A 191 13.05 15.32 19.38
N THR A 192 13.66 15.10 18.22
CA THR A 192 15.11 14.81 18.12
C THR A 192 15.97 16.01 18.52
N TYR A 193 15.53 17.22 18.16
CA TYR A 193 16.14 18.47 18.60
C TYR A 193 16.09 18.61 20.12
N PHE A 194 14.91 18.41 20.73
CA PHE A 194 14.74 18.48 22.18
C PHE A 194 15.54 17.40 22.90
N LEU A 195 15.59 16.18 22.35
CA LEU A 195 16.40 15.07 22.88
C LEU A 195 17.91 15.43 22.93
N GLY A 196 18.40 16.19 21.95
CA GLY A 196 19.75 16.74 21.98
C GLY A 196 19.92 17.91 22.94
N TYR A 197 18.91 18.77 23.05
CA TYR A 197 18.95 19.96 23.89
C TYR A 197 18.88 19.65 25.40
N THR A 198 18.07 18.68 25.80
CA THR A 198 17.84 18.30 27.21
C THR A 198 18.95 17.42 27.79
N ASN A 199 19.96 17.06 27.00
CA ASN A 199 20.99 16.12 27.45
C ASN A 199 21.89 16.72 28.56
N GLU A 200 21.77 16.18 29.77
CA GLU A 200 22.56 16.57 30.94
C GLU A 200 23.89 15.83 31.00
N ASN A 201 24.97 16.46 30.51
CA ASN A 201 26.40 16.24 30.81
C ASN A 201 27.01 14.81 30.74
N ARG A 202 26.25 13.72 30.63
CA ARG A 202 26.73 12.35 30.45
C ARG A 202 26.75 12.04 28.96
N LYS A 203 27.84 12.45 28.31
CA LYS A 203 28.13 12.19 26.88
C LYS A 203 27.87 10.73 26.47
N SER A 204 28.03 9.77 27.40
CA SER A 204 27.83 8.34 27.17
C SER A 204 26.39 7.95 26.78
N HIS A 205 25.36 8.60 27.34
CA HIS A 205 23.96 8.23 27.06
C HIS A 205 23.33 9.01 25.90
N PHE A 206 23.93 10.15 25.49
CA PHE A 206 23.42 10.95 24.37
C PHE A 206 23.39 10.17 23.06
N VAL A 207 24.51 9.54 22.70
CA VAL A 207 24.63 8.80 21.45
C VAL A 207 23.65 7.64 21.42
N MET A 208 23.55 6.89 22.53
CA MET A 208 22.61 5.78 22.65
C MET A 208 21.16 6.25 22.50
N ASN A 209 20.73 7.27 23.24
CA ASN A 209 19.34 7.75 23.18
C ASN A 209 18.95 8.27 21.79
N VAL A 210 19.82 9.05 21.15
CA VAL A 210 19.58 9.54 19.78
C VAL A 210 19.53 8.38 18.80
N PHE A 211 20.48 7.44 18.89
CA PHE A 211 20.51 6.27 18.02
C PHE A 211 19.23 5.42 18.17
N THR A 212 18.82 5.10 19.39
CA THR A 212 17.59 4.34 19.66
C THR A 212 16.36 5.07 19.11
N PHE A 213 16.25 6.38 19.35
CA PHE A 213 15.11 7.16 18.84
C PHE A 213 15.07 7.18 17.31
N VAL A 214 16.21 7.46 16.65
CA VAL A 214 16.32 7.49 15.19
C VAL A 214 16.03 6.11 14.59
N ALA A 215 16.53 5.03 15.19
CA ALA A 215 16.28 3.67 14.73
C ALA A 215 14.79 3.29 14.82
N LEU A 216 14.13 3.57 15.95
CA LEU A 216 12.70 3.32 16.13
C LEU A 216 11.86 4.17 15.16
N ASN A 217 12.21 5.44 15.01
CA ASN A 217 11.50 6.34 14.12
C ASN A 217 11.64 5.92 12.64
N LEU A 218 12.83 5.47 12.25
CA LEU A 218 13.09 4.90 10.92
C LEU A 218 12.26 3.64 10.69
N LEU A 219 12.19 2.74 11.66
CA LEU A 219 11.39 1.52 11.56
C LEU A 219 9.90 1.87 11.37
N MET A 220 9.37 2.81 12.16
CA MET A 220 7.98 3.27 12.02
C MET A 220 7.70 3.91 10.65
N MET A 221 8.59 4.78 10.17
CA MET A 221 8.46 5.38 8.83
C MET A 221 8.55 4.34 7.71
N PHE A 222 9.45 3.36 7.86
CA PHE A 222 9.58 2.26 6.91
C PHE A 222 8.30 1.43 6.85
N THR A 223 7.77 1.02 8.01
CA THR A 223 6.50 0.29 8.09
C THR A 223 5.33 1.08 7.49
N LEU A 224 5.24 2.39 7.76
CA LEU A 224 4.23 3.25 7.14
C LEU A 224 4.34 3.27 5.61
N ARG A 225 5.54 3.43 5.07
CA ARG A 225 5.79 3.43 3.62
C ARG A 225 5.43 2.08 2.98
N GLU A 226 5.79 0.97 3.63
CA GLU A 226 5.46 -0.36 3.13
C GLU A 226 3.95 -0.63 3.15
N LEU A 227 3.22 -0.13 4.15
CA LEU A 227 1.76 -0.24 4.20
C LEU A 227 1.04 0.68 3.20
N ASP A 228 1.61 1.84 2.87
CA ASP A 228 1.09 2.78 1.87
C ASP A 228 1.24 2.24 0.44
N LEU A 229 2.23 1.36 0.20
CA LEU A 229 2.44 0.69 -1.08
C LEU A 229 1.67 -0.65 -1.13
N LEU A 230 0.37 -0.59 -1.40
CA LEU A 230 -0.55 -1.74 -1.31
C LEU A 230 -0.14 -2.97 -2.14
N TYR A 231 0.30 -2.76 -3.39
CA TYR A 231 0.60 -3.84 -4.34
C TYR A 231 2.10 -3.97 -4.67
N HIS A 232 2.95 -3.16 -4.03
CA HIS A 232 4.39 -3.11 -4.30
C HIS A 232 5.15 -3.05 -2.98
N GLY A 233 6.26 -3.79 -2.83
CA GLY A 233 7.07 -3.77 -1.61
C GLY A 233 7.10 -5.12 -0.89
N LEU A 234 7.58 -5.12 0.35
CA LEU A 234 7.73 -6.31 1.19
C LEU A 234 6.39 -6.78 1.77
N ILE A 235 5.50 -5.84 2.11
CA ILE A 235 4.16 -6.13 2.64
C ILE A 235 3.13 -5.81 1.56
N ALA A 236 3.07 -6.67 0.54
CA ALA A 236 2.14 -6.51 -0.58
C ALA A 236 0.90 -7.41 -0.44
N VAL A 237 -0.22 -6.95 -0.99
CA VAL A 237 -1.42 -7.80 -1.15
C VAL A 237 -1.13 -8.90 -2.18
N ASN A 238 -1.09 -10.15 -1.73
CA ASN A 238 -0.85 -11.31 -2.60
C ASN A 238 -2.15 -11.71 -3.33
N PRO A 239 -2.15 -11.85 -4.67
CA PRO A 239 -3.29 -12.34 -5.45
C PRO A 239 -3.44 -13.87 -5.40
N GLU A 240 -3.30 -14.48 -4.23
CA GLU A 240 -3.35 -15.94 -4.05
C GLU A 240 -4.69 -16.52 -4.54
N ASN A 241 -5.81 -15.88 -4.19
CA ASN A 241 -7.13 -16.30 -4.65
C ASN A 241 -7.26 -16.35 -6.18
N ILE A 242 -6.62 -15.42 -6.90
CA ILE A 242 -6.63 -15.40 -8.38
C ILE A 242 -5.69 -16.48 -8.93
N LYS A 243 -4.55 -16.72 -8.28
CA LYS A 243 -3.61 -17.81 -8.66
C LYS A 243 -4.26 -19.18 -8.50
N ASP A 244 -5.04 -19.38 -7.45
CA ASP A 244 -5.81 -20.61 -7.23
C ASP A 244 -6.83 -20.83 -8.36
N LEU A 245 -7.48 -19.76 -8.83
CA LEU A 245 -8.37 -19.81 -10.00
C LEU A 245 -7.65 -20.15 -11.30
N VAL A 246 -6.44 -19.61 -11.52
CA VAL A 246 -5.60 -19.99 -12.65
C VAL A 246 -5.32 -21.49 -12.63
N GLY A 247 -4.95 -22.04 -11.47
CA GLY A 247 -4.75 -23.49 -11.30
C GLY A 247 -6.01 -24.30 -11.58
N PHE A 248 -7.15 -23.83 -11.06
CA PHE A 248 -8.46 -24.44 -11.30
C PHE A 248 -8.84 -24.44 -12.80
N PHE A 249 -8.72 -23.31 -13.49
CA PHE A 249 -9.07 -23.21 -14.91
C PHE A 249 -8.17 -24.08 -15.80
N LYS A 250 -6.87 -24.20 -15.48
CA LYS A 250 -5.97 -25.14 -16.16
C LYS A 250 -6.48 -26.58 -16.06
N GLY A 251 -6.85 -27.02 -14.85
CA GLY A 251 -7.42 -28.36 -14.64
C GLY A 251 -8.76 -28.57 -15.36
N VAL A 252 -9.62 -27.54 -15.44
CA VAL A 252 -10.88 -27.62 -16.20
C VAL A 252 -10.60 -27.82 -17.69
N LEU A 253 -9.67 -27.06 -18.27
CA LEU A 253 -9.34 -27.15 -19.70
C LEU A 253 -8.67 -28.48 -20.07
N GLU A 254 -7.88 -29.07 -19.17
CA GLU A 254 -7.30 -30.40 -19.37
C GLU A 254 -8.37 -31.49 -19.45
N ASN A 255 -9.42 -31.39 -18.63
CA ASN A 255 -10.54 -32.35 -18.64
C ASN A 255 -11.51 -32.16 -19.82
N LEU A 256 -11.41 -31.06 -20.57
CA LEU A 256 -12.23 -30.77 -21.75
C LEU A 256 -11.58 -31.18 -23.07
N LYS A 257 -10.33 -31.68 -23.05
CA LYS A 257 -9.63 -32.27 -24.20
C LYS A 257 -10.20 -33.64 -24.54
#